data_AF-A0A0C9NVM1-F1
#
_entry.id   AF-A0A0C9NVM1-F1
#
_cell.length_a   1.000
_cell.length_b   1.000
_cell.length_c   1.000
_cell.angle_alpha   90.00
_cell.angle_beta   90.00
_cell.angle_gamma   90.00
#
_symmetry.space_group_name_H-M   'P 1'
#
loop_
_entity.id
_entity.type
_entity.pdbx_description
1 polymer ?
#
loop_
_entity_poly.entity_id
_entity_poly.type
_entity_poly.pdbx_seq_one_letter_code
_entity_poly.pdbx_strand_id
1 'polypeptide(L)'
;MSLTIIERRNTKKELAANFKLAGVTLEQAAQDLATTPEHVEAVLQLQVDQIEEPWILRNYLNKQLAAQGKTPLPYSRLQGDPAVHWFLNTDLIAKGRLN
;
A
#
# COMPACT_ATOMS: atom_id res chain seq x y z
N MET A 1 -3.85 1.15 -16.74
CA MET A 1 -5.23 0.60 -16.54
C MET A 1 -5.79 1.19 -15.26
N SER A 2 -7.11 1.35 -15.15
CA SER A 2 -7.74 2.01 -14.00
C SER A 2 -8.72 1.07 -13.29
N LEU A 3 -8.82 1.21 -11.97
CA LEU A 3 -9.75 0.43 -11.17
C LEU A 3 -11.20 0.89 -11.39
N THR A 4 -12.14 -0.06 -11.45
CA THR A 4 -13.58 0.21 -11.36
C THR A 4 -13.97 0.72 -9.98
N ILE A 5 -15.18 1.26 -9.82
CA ILE A 5 -15.68 1.77 -8.52
C ILE A 5 -15.66 0.68 -7.45
N ILE A 6 -16.06 -0.55 -7.81
CA ILE A 6 -16.07 -1.70 -6.89
C ILE A 6 -14.65 -2.10 -6.51
N GLU A 7 -13.75 -2.16 -7.49
CA GLU A 7 -12.34 -2.50 -7.25
C GLU A 7 -11.64 -1.47 -6.36
N ARG A 8 -11.89 -0.17 -6.57
CA ARG A 8 -11.37 0.88 -5.67
C ARG A 8 -11.89 0.69 -4.26
N ARG A 9 -13.20 0.46 -4.10
CA ARG A 9 -13.80 0.23 -2.78
C ARG A 9 -13.19 -0.97 -2.07
N ASN A 10 -12.99 -2.07 -2.78
CA ASN A 10 -12.40 -3.29 -2.21
C ASN A 10 -10.93 -3.06 -1.85
N THR A 11 -10.15 -2.45 -2.74
CA THR A 11 -8.73 -2.16 -2.52
C THR A 11 -8.52 -1.25 -1.29
N LYS A 12 -9.34 -0.21 -1.10
CA LYS A 12 -9.32 0.63 0.12
C LYS A 12 -9.58 -0.19 1.39
N LYS A 13 -10.61 -1.04 1.36
CA LYS A 13 -10.97 -1.90 2.50
C LYS A 13 -9.86 -2.90 2.84
N GLU A 14 -9.26 -3.52 1.82
CA GLU A 14 -8.17 -4.49 1.97
C GLU A 14 -6.90 -3.86 2.54
N LEU A 15 -6.53 -2.67 2.06
CA LEU A 15 -5.41 -1.89 2.61
C LEU A 15 -5.67 -1.50 4.07
N ALA A 16 -6.84 -0.93 4.37
CA ALA A 16 -7.20 -0.55 5.74
C ALA A 16 -7.23 -1.75 6.70
N ALA A 17 -7.71 -2.91 6.25
CA ALA A 17 -7.74 -4.12 7.06
C ALA A 17 -6.33 -4.64 7.37
N ASN A 18 -5.43 -4.63 6.37
CA ASN A 18 -4.02 -5.00 6.57
C ASN A 18 -3.26 -3.98 7.43
N PHE A 19 -3.56 -2.68 7.29
CA PHE A 19 -2.99 -1.63 8.13
C PHE A 19 -3.36 -1.84 9.60
N LYS A 20 -4.65 -2.11 9.87
CA LYS A 20 -5.13 -2.47 11.22
C LYS A 20 -4.49 -3.76 11.74
N LEU A 21 -4.30 -4.77 10.90
CA LEU A 21 -3.67 -6.04 11.28
C LEU A 21 -2.18 -5.88 11.63
N ALA A 22 -1.49 -5.01 10.89
CA ALA A 22 -0.08 -4.68 11.12
C ALA A 22 0.11 -3.93 12.44
N GLY A 23 -0.92 -3.23 12.93
CA GLY A 23 -0.89 -2.55 14.22
C GLY A 23 0.07 -1.36 14.27
N VAL A 24 0.42 -0.82 13.10
CA VAL A 24 1.24 0.39 12.95
C VAL A 24 0.36 1.63 13.03
N THR A 25 0.91 2.74 13.52
CA THR A 25 0.21 4.04 13.51
C THR A 25 0.50 4.79 12.20
N LEU A 26 -0.29 5.83 11.91
CA LEU A 26 -0.04 6.67 10.72
C LEU A 26 1.31 7.39 10.82
N GLU A 27 1.70 7.82 12.02
CA GLU A 27 2.98 8.47 12.28
C GLU A 27 4.15 7.54 12.02
N GLN A 28 4.06 6.29 12.48
CA GLN A 28 5.09 5.30 12.24
C GLN A 28 5.22 4.95 10.75
N ALA A 29 4.09 4.72 10.08
CA ALA A 29 4.09 4.45 8.64
C ALA A 29 4.64 5.65 7.84
N ALA A 30 4.28 6.87 8.22
CA ALA A 30 4.76 8.09 7.58
C ALA A 30 6.28 8.25 7.73
N GLN A 31 6.80 8.02 8.94
CA GLN A 31 8.24 8.04 9.20
C GLN A 31 8.97 6.99 8.38
N ASP A 32 8.49 5.74 8.38
CA ASP A 32 9.11 4.62 7.67
C ASP A 32 9.08 4.83 6.14
N LEU A 33 8.04 5.47 5.63
CA LEU A 33 7.83 5.75 4.20
C LEU A 33 8.32 7.15 3.78
N ALA A 34 8.98 7.88 4.68
CA ALA A 34 9.51 9.24 4.46
C ALA A 34 8.46 10.22 3.90
N THR A 35 7.26 10.24 4.49
CA THR A 35 6.13 11.09 4.11
C THR A 35 5.41 11.67 5.34
N THR A 36 4.20 12.18 5.20
CA THR A 36 3.35 12.64 6.31
C THR A 36 2.21 11.67 6.64
N PRO A 37 1.69 11.69 7.88
CA PRO A 37 0.54 10.86 8.27
C PRO A 37 -0.69 11.06 7.37
N GLU A 38 -0.93 12.30 6.95
CA GLU A 38 -2.05 12.68 6.08
C GLU A 38 -1.90 12.04 4.70
N HIS A 39 -0.68 11.97 4.16
CA HIS A 39 -0.45 11.32 2.88
C HIS A 39 -0.62 9.81 2.98
N VAL A 40 -0.17 9.17 4.07
CA VAL A 40 -0.45 7.74 4.30
C VAL A 40 -1.96 7.48 4.33
N GLU A 41 -2.74 8.34 4.98
CA GLU A 41 -4.20 8.27 4.96
C GLU A 41 -4.77 8.45 3.55
N ALA A 42 -4.26 9.41 2.77
CA ALA A 42 -4.64 9.60 1.37
C ALA A 42 -4.38 8.34 0.53
N VAL A 43 -3.23 7.68 0.68
CA VAL A 43 -2.90 6.41 0.01
C VAL A 43 -3.84 5.28 0.45
N LEU A 44 -4.17 5.17 1.74
CA LEU A 44 -5.19 4.22 2.24
C LEU A 44 -6.55 4.45 1.58
N GLN A 45 -6.87 5.71 1.28
CA GLN A 45 -8.07 6.12 0.57
C GLN A 45 -7.93 6.12 -0.95
N LEU A 46 -6.81 5.64 -1.52
CA LEU A 46 -6.49 5.70 -2.96
C LEU A 46 -6.66 7.10 -3.57
N GLN A 47 -6.41 8.14 -2.78
CA GLN A 47 -6.32 9.52 -3.20
C GLN A 47 -4.84 9.80 -3.50
N VAL A 48 -4.37 9.27 -4.63
CA VAL A 48 -2.95 9.28 -5.00
C VAL A 48 -2.77 9.88 -6.39
N ASP A 49 -1.67 10.61 -6.55
CA ASP A 49 -1.23 11.08 -7.87
C ASP A 49 -0.46 10.00 -8.62
N GLN A 50 0.17 9.07 -7.87
CA GLN A 50 0.98 7.98 -8.42
C GLN A 50 0.33 6.62 -8.12
N ILE A 51 0.13 5.83 -9.17
CA ILE A 51 -0.53 4.52 -9.08
C ILE A 51 0.33 3.46 -8.36
N GLU A 52 1.61 3.76 -8.16
CA GLU A 52 2.60 2.97 -7.43
C GLU A 52 2.45 3.07 -5.91
N GLU A 53 1.91 4.17 -5.39
CA GLU A 53 1.86 4.42 -3.94
C GLU A 53 1.06 3.36 -3.15
N PRO A 54 -0.09 2.87 -3.63
CA PRO A 54 -0.78 1.75 -2.99
C PRO A 54 0.08 0.47 -2.95
N TRP A 55 0.95 0.24 -3.94
CA TRP A 55 1.87 -0.89 -3.95
C TRP A 55 3.01 -0.72 -2.94
N ILE A 56 3.52 0.50 -2.79
CA ILE A 56 4.53 0.85 -1.79
C ILE A 56 3.97 0.59 -0.39
N LEU A 57 2.78 1.12 -0.09
CA LEU A 57 2.12 0.92 1.20
C LEU A 57 1.83 -0.57 1.45
N ARG A 58 1.33 -1.31 0.44
CA ARG A 58 1.12 -2.76 0.54
C ARG A 58 2.41 -3.51 0.86
N ASN A 59 3.52 -3.18 0.21
CA ASN A 59 4.80 -3.83 0.47
C ASN A 59 5.32 -3.52 1.88
N TYR A 60 5.15 -2.29 2.36
CA TYR A 60 5.44 -1.91 3.74
C TYR A 60 4.62 -2.73 4.74
N LEU A 61 3.29 -2.79 4.57
CA LEU A 61 2.40 -3.56 5.44
C LEU A 61 2.77 -5.04 5.48
N ASN A 62 3.10 -5.62 4.32
CA ASN A 62 3.54 -7.01 4.24
C ASN A 62 4.83 -7.26 5.01
N LYS A 63 5.80 -6.33 4.93
CA LYS A 63 7.04 -6.42 5.71
C LYS A 63 6.78 -6.33 7.22
N GLN A 64 5.92 -5.40 7.65
CA GLN A 64 5.55 -5.24 9.07
C GLN A 64 4.86 -6.49 9.62
N LEU A 65 3.94 -7.06 8.84
CA LEU A 65 3.25 -8.30 9.22
C LEU A 65 4.21 -9.49 9.27
N ALA A 66 5.09 -9.63 8.28
CA ALA A 66 6.09 -10.70 8.26
C ALA A 66 7.06 -10.62 9.45
N ALA A 67 7.49 -9.40 9.83
CA ALA A 67 8.33 -9.18 11.01
C ALA A 67 7.65 -9.62 12.34
N GLN A 68 6.31 -9.62 12.36
CA GLN A 68 5.49 -10.10 13.48
C GLN A 68 5.11 -11.58 13.36
N GLY A 69 5.59 -12.31 12.34
CA GLY A 69 5.18 -13.69 12.06
C GLY A 69 3.73 -13.83 11.58
N LYS A 70 3.10 -12.74 11.11
CA LYS A 70 1.73 -12.71 10.59
C LYS A 70 1.72 -12.76 9.07
N THR A 71 0.63 -13.28 8.51
CA THR A 71 0.38 -13.26 7.07
C THR A 71 -0.61 -12.14 6.71
N PRO A 72 -0.38 -11.38 5.63
CA PRO A 72 -1.34 -10.40 5.13
C PRO A 72 -2.69 -11.01 4.75
N LEU A 73 -3.76 -10.25 4.98
CA LEU A 73 -5.05 -10.53 4.38
C LEU A 73 -4.93 -10.40 2.85
N PRO A 74 -5.65 -11.23 2.10
CA PRO A 74 -5.52 -11.27 0.64
C PRO A 74 -5.92 -9.94 0.01
N TYR A 75 -5.19 -9.57 -1.04
CA TYR A 75 -5.50 -8.43 -1.90
C TYR A 75 -6.14 -8.94 -3.19
N SER A 76 -7.16 -8.24 -3.69
CA SER A 76 -7.79 -8.56 -4.96
C SER A 76 -7.16 -7.85 -6.15
N ARG A 77 -6.47 -6.72 -5.90
CA ARG A 77 -5.83 -5.91 -6.95
C ARG A 77 -4.34 -5.66 -6.75
N LEU A 78 -3.89 -5.61 -5.50
CA LEU A 78 -2.48 -5.48 -5.14
C LEU A 78 -1.84 -6.87 -4.92
N GLN A 79 -2.07 -7.78 -5.86
CA GLN A 79 -1.65 -9.17 -5.81
C GLN A 79 -0.45 -9.43 -6.72
N GLY A 80 0.36 -10.43 -6.37
CA GLY A 80 1.53 -10.81 -7.15
C GLY A 80 2.70 -9.83 -7.06
N ASP A 81 3.56 -9.89 -8.06
CA ASP A 81 4.76 -9.05 -8.19
C ASP A 81 4.44 -7.79 -9.02
N PRO A 82 4.62 -6.58 -8.48
CA PRO A 82 4.45 -5.34 -9.25
C PRO A 82 5.21 -5.32 -10.58
N ALA A 83 6.35 -5.99 -10.68
CA ALA A 83 7.20 -5.99 -11.87
C ALA A 83 6.55 -6.64 -13.10
N VAL A 84 5.49 -7.45 -12.92
CA VAL A 84 4.74 -8.03 -14.05
C VAL A 84 3.78 -7.03 -14.71
N HIS A 85 3.53 -5.90 -14.05
CA HIS A 85 2.65 -4.87 -14.56
C HIS A 85 3.46 -3.83 -15.33
N TRP A 86 3.42 -3.91 -16.67
CA TRP A 86 4.17 -3.02 -17.59
C TRP A 86 3.95 -1.51 -17.35
N PHE A 87 2.84 -1.15 -16.71
CA PHE A 87 2.45 0.24 -16.45
C PHE A 87 2.94 0.77 -15.10
N LEU A 88 3.55 -0.05 -14.25
CA LEU A 88 4.11 0.38 -12.96
C LEU A 88 5.58 0.73 -13.10
N ASN A 89 5.99 1.81 -12.44
CA ASN A 89 7.40 2.10 -12.24
C ASN A 89 7.96 1.33 -11.03
N THR A 90 8.65 0.23 -11.30
CA THR A 90 9.24 -0.63 -10.26
C THR A 90 10.31 0.07 -9.44
N ASP A 91 11.02 1.06 -9.98
CA ASP A 91 12.05 1.79 -9.25
C ASP A 91 11.44 2.69 -8.17
N LEU A 92 10.26 3.27 -8.43
CA LEU A 92 9.51 4.00 -7.41
C LEU A 92 9.05 3.06 -6.30
N ILE A 93 8.54 1.88 -6.67
CA ILE A 93 8.10 0.87 -5.71
C ILE A 93 9.28 0.37 -4.85
N ALA A 94 10.44 0.16 -5.46
CA ALA A 94 11.64 -0.31 -4.79
C ALA A 94 12.23 0.72 -3.81
N LYS A 95 12.10 2.03 -4.10
CA LYS A 95 12.52 3.10 -3.19
C LYS A 95 11.74 3.09 -1.88
N GLY A 96 10.49 2.61 -1.89
CA GLY A 96 9.68 2.46 -0.68
C GLY A 96 9.33 3.77 0.00
N ARG A 97 9.18 4.86 -0.75
CA ARG A 97 8.82 6.19 -0.25
C ARG A 97 7.52 6.67 -0.89
N LEU A 98 6.68 7.35 -0.14
CA LEU A 98 5.50 8.04 -0.68
C LEU A 98 5.87 9.50 -0.95
N ASN A 99 5.41 10.06 -2.07
CA ASN A 99 5.83 11.39 -2.56
C ASN A 99 4.93 12.51 -2.05
#